data_AF-A0A256YE04-F1
#
_entry.id   AF-A0A256YE04-F1
#
_cell.length_a   1.000
_cell.length_b   1.000
_cell.length_c   1.000
_cell.angle_alpha   90.00
_cell.angle_beta   90.00
_cell.angle_gamma   90.00
#
_symmetry.space_group_name_H-M   'P 1'
#
loop_
_entity.id
_entity.type
_entity.pdbx_description
1 polymer ?
#
loop_
_entity_poly.entity_id
_entity_poly.type
_entity_poly.pdbx_seq_one_letter_code
_entity_poly.pdbx_strand_id
1 'polypeptide(L)'
;MVYDFIEELNRRGLELKKKRDMLFKEMEDFYVEIVKSLLRNGVSNVPAIAFYDVRGGVKRGVDEGIVIENGYVYYVNVRDGVKIVLENEEELRTALRVMLGDLMVLRDPTRAVRDLKEALIERLGAKN
;
A
#
# COMPACT_ATOMS: atom_id res chain seq x y z
N MET A 1 9.60 9.04 42.93
CA MET A 1 8.69 10.06 42.35
C MET A 1 9.00 10.39 40.90
N VAL A 2 10.17 10.93 40.52
CA VAL A 2 10.49 11.16 39.09
C VAL A 2 10.82 9.85 38.36
N TYR A 3 11.57 8.96 39.03
CA TYR A 3 11.95 7.66 38.47
C TYR A 3 10.72 6.78 38.17
N ASP A 4 9.80 6.63 39.12
CA ASP A 4 8.55 5.88 38.94
C ASP A 4 7.68 6.43 37.79
N PHE A 5 7.63 7.76 37.63
CA PHE A 5 6.93 8.41 36.52
C PHE A 5 7.57 8.11 35.16
N ILE A 6 8.90 8.18 35.06
CA ILE A 6 9.63 7.83 33.83
C ILE A 6 9.44 6.34 33.48
N GLU A 7 9.47 5.44 34.48
CA GLU A 7 9.19 4.02 34.27
C GLU A 7 7.78 3.77 33.75
N GLU A 8 6.77 4.48 34.27
CA GLU A 8 5.40 4.40 33.76
C GLU A 8 5.30 4.87 32.30
N LEU A 9 5.91 6.01 31.97
CA LEU A 9 5.95 6.53 30.60
C LEU A 9 6.63 5.54 29.65
N ASN A 10 7.73 4.92 30.07
CA ASN A 10 8.43 3.91 29.28
C ASN A 10 7.55 2.68 29.04
N ARG A 11 6.85 2.18 30.07
CA ARG A 11 5.91 1.06 29.94
C ARG A 11 4.81 1.40 28.93
N ARG A 12 4.19 2.56 29.06
CA ARG A 12 3.14 3.03 28.14
C ARG A 12 3.66 3.19 26.71
N GLY A 13 4.87 3.72 26.54
CA GLY A 13 5.53 3.84 25.24
C GLY A 13 5.77 2.48 24.57
N LEU A 14 6.22 1.48 25.33
CA LEU A 14 6.40 0.11 24.82
C LEU A 14 5.07 -0.54 24.42
N GLU A 15 4.00 -0.33 25.18
CA GLU A 15 2.67 -0.82 24.82
C GLU A 15 2.14 -0.19 23.54
N LEU A 16 2.32 1.12 23.36
CA LEU A 16 1.96 1.82 22.13
C LEU A 16 2.78 1.32 20.94
N LYS A 17 4.08 1.11 21.11
CA LYS A 17 4.95 0.52 20.08
C LYS A 17 4.45 -0.86 19.65
N LYS A 18 4.15 -1.75 20.60
CA LYS A 18 3.59 -3.08 20.30
C LYS A 18 2.29 -3.00 19.51
N LYS A 19 1.36 -2.12 19.92
CA LYS A 19 0.09 -1.91 19.20
C LYS A 19 0.31 -1.40 17.78
N ARG A 20 1.22 -0.45 17.61
CA ARG A 20 1.60 0.06 16.28
C ARG A 20 2.18 -1.05 15.41
N ASP A 21 3.09 -1.86 15.93
CA ASP A 21 3.75 -2.93 15.17
C ASP A 21 2.73 -4.03 14.76
N MET A 22 1.76 -4.34 15.63
CA MET A 22 0.64 -5.23 15.29
C MET A 22 -0.23 -4.64 14.17
N LEU A 23 -0.66 -3.38 14.31
CA LEU A 23 -1.48 -2.71 13.31
C LEU A 23 -0.74 -2.59 11.97
N PHE A 24 0.56 -2.32 12.00
CA PHE A 24 1.40 -2.27 10.81
C PHE A 24 1.35 -3.60 10.06
N LYS A 25 1.49 -4.72 10.78
CA LYS A 25 1.41 -6.06 10.19
C LYS A 25 0.02 -6.35 9.62
N GLU A 26 -1.04 -6.01 10.35
CA GLU A 26 -2.43 -6.19 9.86
C GLU A 26 -2.69 -5.40 8.58
N MET A 27 -2.20 -4.15 8.51
CA MET A 27 -2.32 -3.31 7.31
C MET A 27 -1.49 -3.88 6.15
N GLU A 28 -0.27 -4.33 6.40
CA GLU A 28 0.55 -5.00 5.39
C GLU A 28 -0.16 -6.24 4.82
N ASP A 29 -0.70 -7.10 5.70
CA ASP A 29 -1.46 -8.30 5.32
C ASP A 29 -2.69 -7.95 4.48
N PHE A 30 -3.41 -6.89 4.84
CA PHE A 30 -4.54 -6.37 4.06
C PHE A 30 -4.13 -5.95 2.64
N TYR A 31 -3.04 -5.20 2.50
CA TYR A 31 -2.53 -4.78 1.19
C TYR A 31 -2.04 -5.94 0.34
N VAL A 32 -1.35 -6.92 0.95
CA VAL A 32 -0.96 -8.18 0.27
C VAL A 32 -2.21 -8.93 -0.22
N GLU A 33 -3.25 -9.01 0.60
CA GLU A 33 -4.48 -9.72 0.25
C GLU A 33 -5.24 -9.05 -0.90
N ILE A 34 -5.19 -7.72 -1.01
CA ILE A 34 -5.69 -6.99 -2.19
C ILE A 34 -4.98 -7.50 -3.45
N VAL A 35 -3.65 -7.49 -3.47
CA VAL A 35 -2.85 -7.89 -4.64
C VAL A 35 -3.11 -9.34 -5.01
N LYS A 36 -3.08 -10.24 -4.04
CA LYS A 36 -3.40 -11.66 -4.25
C LYS A 36 -4.81 -11.86 -4.79
N SER A 37 -5.79 -11.14 -4.24
CA SER A 37 -7.17 -11.21 -4.71
C SER A 37 -7.32 -10.78 -6.15
N LEU A 38 -6.66 -9.69 -6.55
CA LEU A 38 -6.68 -9.22 -7.94
C LEU A 38 -6.10 -10.27 -8.89
N LEU A 39 -4.95 -10.86 -8.56
CA LEU A 39 -4.32 -11.92 -9.35
C LEU A 39 -5.21 -13.17 -9.46
N ARG A 40 -5.77 -13.65 -8.33
CA ARG A 40 -6.66 -14.82 -8.31
C ARG A 40 -7.91 -14.63 -9.18
N ASN A 41 -8.40 -13.40 -9.31
CA ASN A 41 -9.54 -13.06 -10.14
C ASN A 41 -9.16 -12.68 -11.59
N GLY A 42 -7.89 -12.88 -11.99
CA GLY A 42 -7.42 -12.59 -13.34
C GLY A 42 -7.44 -11.09 -13.70
N VAL A 43 -7.48 -10.21 -12.69
CA VAL A 43 -7.44 -8.76 -12.92
C VAL A 43 -6.01 -8.36 -13.30
N SER A 44 -5.87 -7.60 -14.37
CA SER A 44 -4.58 -7.13 -14.88
C SER A 44 -4.70 -5.75 -15.51
N ASN A 45 -3.57 -5.08 -15.63
CA ASN A 45 -3.43 -3.70 -16.09
C ASN A 45 -4.18 -2.72 -15.18
N VAL A 46 -3.94 -2.84 -13.87
CA VAL A 46 -4.55 -2.01 -12.82
C VAL A 46 -3.51 -1.67 -11.73
N PRO A 47 -3.48 -0.44 -11.20
CA PRO A 47 -2.79 -0.15 -9.95
C PRO A 47 -3.53 -0.80 -8.78
N ALA A 48 -2.88 -1.73 -8.08
CA ALA A 48 -3.45 -2.35 -6.89
C ALA A 48 -3.44 -1.35 -5.72
N ILE A 49 -2.31 -0.65 -5.55
CA ILE A 49 -2.08 0.36 -4.50
C ILE A 49 -1.19 1.42 -5.12
N ALA A 50 -1.61 2.69 -5.12
CA ALA A 50 -0.83 3.74 -5.77
C ALA A 50 -0.97 5.11 -5.08
N PHE A 51 0.07 5.92 -5.28
CA PHE A 51 0.04 7.37 -5.27
C PHE A 51 -0.04 7.87 -6.71
N TYR A 52 -0.89 8.87 -6.94
CA TYR A 52 -1.16 9.40 -8.28
C TYR A 52 -0.51 10.78 -8.44
N ASP A 53 0.03 11.07 -9.62
CA ASP A 53 0.34 12.46 -10.01
C ASP A 53 -0.99 13.17 -10.30
N VAL A 54 -1.32 14.15 -9.44
CA VAL A 54 -2.54 14.96 -9.55
C VAL A 54 -2.15 16.39 -9.89
N ARG A 55 -2.52 16.84 -11.09
CA ARG A 55 -2.33 18.24 -11.53
C ARG A 55 -3.67 18.85 -11.87
N GLY A 56 -4.01 19.95 -11.20
CA GLY A 56 -5.29 20.62 -11.40
C GLY A 56 -6.51 19.76 -11.06
N GLY A 57 -6.38 18.81 -10.12
CA GLY A 57 -7.47 17.92 -9.70
C GLY A 57 -7.66 16.68 -10.58
N VAL A 58 -6.85 16.48 -11.62
CA VAL A 58 -6.96 15.33 -12.54
C VAL A 58 -5.80 14.36 -12.30
N LYS A 59 -6.13 13.06 -12.09
CA LYS A 59 -5.14 11.97 -12.02
C LYS A 59 -4.55 11.74 -13.41
N ARG A 60 -3.24 11.88 -13.57
CA ARG A 60 -2.56 11.65 -14.87
C ARG A 60 -1.89 10.29 -15.01
N GLY A 61 -1.56 9.65 -13.89
CA GLY A 61 -0.90 8.36 -13.86
C GLY A 61 -0.45 7.98 -12.45
N VAL A 62 0.05 6.77 -12.32
CA VAL A 62 0.71 6.30 -11.09
C VAL A 62 2.07 6.98 -10.99
N ASP A 63 2.31 7.67 -9.89
CA ASP A 63 3.63 8.27 -9.56
C ASP A 63 4.50 7.22 -8.86
N GLU A 64 3.92 6.52 -7.88
CA GLU A 64 4.52 5.39 -7.19
C GLU A 64 3.43 4.37 -6.82
N GLY A 65 3.70 3.08 -6.95
CA GLY A 65 2.66 2.09 -6.69
C GLY A 65 3.08 0.63 -6.85
N ILE A 66 2.20 -0.25 -6.38
CA ILE A 66 2.12 -1.66 -6.75
C ILE A 66 1.11 -1.79 -7.89
N VAL A 67 1.57 -2.24 -9.05
CA VAL A 67 0.79 -2.33 -10.28
C VAL A 67 0.77 -3.77 -10.77
N ILE A 68 -0.39 -4.25 -11.22
CA ILE A 68 -0.51 -5.57 -11.85
C ILE A 68 -0.63 -5.37 -13.35
N GLU A 69 0.29 -5.95 -14.13
CA GLU A 69 0.30 -5.90 -15.60
C GLU A 69 0.56 -7.29 -16.17
N ASN A 70 -0.32 -7.75 -17.07
CA ASN A 70 -0.19 -9.05 -17.73
C ASN A 70 0.06 -10.23 -16.77
N GLY A 71 -0.58 -10.24 -15.60
CA GLY A 71 -0.41 -11.28 -14.58
C GLY A 71 0.82 -11.14 -13.68
N TYR A 72 1.68 -10.14 -13.90
CA TYR A 72 2.85 -9.85 -13.08
C TYR A 72 2.58 -8.68 -12.14
N VAL A 73 3.20 -8.73 -10.95
CA VAL A 73 3.16 -7.64 -9.97
C VAL A 73 4.44 -6.83 -10.11
N TYR A 74 4.31 -5.51 -10.18
CA TYR A 74 5.42 -4.57 -10.26
C TYR A 74 5.37 -3.59 -9.10
N TYR A 75 6.54 -3.26 -8.56
CA TYR A 75 6.74 -1.98 -7.89
C TYR A 75 7.20 -0.96 -8.93
N VAL A 76 6.55 0.19 -8.95
CA VAL A 76 6.82 1.29 -9.87
C VAL A 76 7.07 2.56 -9.06
N ASN A 77 8.14 3.27 -9.37
CA ASN A 77 8.38 4.64 -8.94
C ASN A 77 8.86 5.43 -10.17
N VAL A 78 7.98 6.29 -10.67
CA VAL A 78 8.20 7.02 -11.93
C VAL A 78 9.26 8.10 -11.77
N ARG A 79 9.36 8.73 -10.59
CA ARG A 79 10.34 9.79 -10.33
C ARG A 79 11.77 9.27 -10.42
N ASP A 80 11.98 8.08 -9.89
CA ASP A 80 13.29 7.43 -9.86
C ASP A 80 13.53 6.50 -11.07
N GLY A 81 12.55 6.39 -11.98
CA GLY A 81 12.63 5.53 -13.16
C GLY A 81 12.65 4.03 -12.83
N VAL A 82 12.12 3.63 -11.67
CA VAL A 82 12.13 2.26 -11.18
C VAL A 82 10.87 1.53 -11.63
N LYS A 83 11.05 0.36 -12.25
CA LYS A 83 10.00 -0.63 -12.47
C LYS A 83 10.58 -2.02 -12.30
N ILE A 84 10.23 -2.68 -11.20
CA ILE A 84 10.76 -4.00 -10.84
C ILE A 84 9.61 -5.00 -10.72
N VAL A 85 9.83 -6.21 -11.23
CA VAL A 85 8.90 -7.33 -10.99
C VAL A 85 9.08 -7.79 -9.54
N LEU A 86 7.98 -8.08 -8.87
CA LEU A 86 7.95 -8.67 -7.52
C LEU A 86 7.64 -10.15 -7.69
N GLU A 87 8.62 -11.01 -7.49
CA GLU A 87 8.55 -12.44 -7.81
C GLU A 87 7.85 -13.24 -6.72
N ASN A 88 7.80 -12.71 -5.50
CA ASN A 88 7.27 -13.40 -4.33
C ASN A 88 6.62 -12.44 -3.33
N GLU A 89 6.00 -13.01 -2.30
CA GLU A 89 5.30 -12.23 -1.27
C GLU A 89 6.25 -11.39 -0.41
N GLU A 90 7.48 -11.84 -0.19
CA GLU A 90 8.47 -11.10 0.61
C GLU A 90 8.91 -9.81 -0.08
N GLU A 91 9.13 -9.86 -1.39
CA GLU A 91 9.40 -8.68 -2.21
C GLU A 91 8.21 -7.73 -2.25
N LEU A 92 6.98 -8.25 -2.35
CA LEU A 92 5.77 -7.44 -2.25
C LEU A 92 5.68 -6.71 -0.91
N ARG A 93 5.90 -7.40 0.21
CA ARG A 93 5.91 -6.79 1.54
C ARG A 93 7.01 -5.73 1.66
N THR A 94 8.18 -6.02 1.12
CA THR A 94 9.29 -5.06 1.10
C THR A 94 8.92 -3.80 0.32
N ALA A 95 8.34 -3.94 -0.87
CA ALA A 95 7.88 -2.81 -1.67
C ALA A 95 6.79 -1.99 -0.95
N LEU A 96 5.85 -2.65 -0.27
CA LEU A 96 4.83 -1.98 0.56
C LEU A 96 5.46 -1.16 1.70
N ARG A 97 6.47 -1.71 2.38
CA ARG A 97 7.20 -1.01 3.44
C ARG A 97 7.99 0.18 2.92
N VAL A 98 8.63 0.05 1.76
CA VAL A 98 9.37 1.15 1.13
C VAL A 98 8.42 2.27 0.71
N MET A 99 7.33 1.92 0.03
CA MET A 99 6.38 2.89 -0.51
C MET A 99 5.54 3.57 0.58
N LEU A 100 5.02 2.80 1.55
CA LEU A 100 4.10 3.33 2.55
C LEU A 100 4.82 3.74 3.83
N GLY A 101 5.85 3.02 4.27
CA GLY A 101 6.49 3.25 5.56
C GLY A 101 5.45 3.43 6.68
N ASP A 102 5.61 4.46 7.50
CA ASP A 102 4.64 4.82 8.55
C ASP A 102 3.27 5.26 8.01
N LEU A 103 3.14 5.67 6.74
CA LEU A 103 1.85 5.99 6.14
C LEU A 103 0.94 4.75 6.07
N MET A 104 1.50 3.54 6.14
CA MET A 104 0.74 2.30 6.13
C MET A 104 -0.32 2.27 7.23
N VAL A 105 0.01 2.78 8.43
CA VAL A 105 -0.91 2.83 9.58
C VAL A 105 -1.68 4.14 9.70
N LEU A 106 -1.30 5.17 8.94
CA LEU A 106 -2.00 6.47 8.90
C LEU A 106 -3.07 6.54 7.81
N ARG A 107 -2.96 5.70 6.77
CA ARG A 107 -3.91 5.69 5.65
C ARG A 107 -5.20 4.96 6.06
N ASP A 108 -6.33 5.58 5.75
CA ASP A 108 -7.64 4.94 5.85
C ASP A 108 -7.73 3.74 4.88
N PRO A 109 -7.86 2.49 5.36
CA PRO A 109 -7.94 1.32 4.50
C PRO A 109 -9.18 1.36 3.59
N THR A 110 -10.28 1.98 4.02
CA THR A 110 -11.49 2.10 3.19
C THR A 110 -11.26 3.01 1.99
N ARG A 111 -10.40 4.02 2.13
CA ARG A 111 -9.96 4.86 1.01
C ARG A 111 -9.17 4.04 -0.01
N ALA A 112 -8.29 3.14 0.43
CA ALA A 112 -7.55 2.27 -0.50
C ALA A 112 -8.49 1.39 -1.34
N VAL A 113 -9.54 0.83 -0.73
CA VAL A 113 -10.57 0.07 -1.45
C VAL A 113 -11.33 0.94 -2.45
N ARG A 114 -11.67 2.18 -2.07
CA ARG A 114 -12.32 3.13 -2.98
C ARG A 114 -11.44 3.49 -4.16
N ASP A 115 -10.17 3.80 -3.92
CA ASP A 115 -9.19 4.14 -4.97
C ASP A 115 -9.04 2.95 -5.96
N LEU A 116 -9.01 1.72 -5.44
CA LEU A 116 -8.99 0.50 -6.25
C LEU A 116 -10.29 0.32 -7.06
N LYS A 117 -11.45 0.54 -6.44
CA LYS A 117 -12.76 0.46 -7.11
C LYS A 117 -12.83 1.44 -8.29
N GLU A 118 -12.37 2.68 -8.11
CA GLU A 118 -12.28 3.68 -9.18
C GLU A 118 -11.39 3.19 -10.32
N ALA A 119 -10.18 2.70 -10.01
CA ALA A 119 -9.25 2.18 -11.01
C ALA A 119 -9.82 1.00 -11.81
N LEU A 120 -10.57 0.10 -11.15
CA LEU A 120 -11.25 -1.02 -11.82
C LEU A 120 -12.38 -0.54 -12.74
N ILE A 121 -13.18 0.44 -12.31
CA ILE A 121 -14.26 1.02 -13.12
C ILE A 121 -13.69 1.70 -14.36
N GLU A 122 -12.65 2.54 -14.21
CA GLU A 122 -11.98 3.19 -15.34
C GLU A 122 -11.47 2.16 -16.36
N ARG A 123 -10.89 1.05 -15.87
CA ARG A 123 -10.38 -0.01 -16.73
C ARG A 123 -11.46 -0.77 -17.49
N LEU A 124 -12.59 -1.06 -16.84
CA LEU A 124 -13.73 -1.76 -17.44
C LEU A 124 -14.53 -0.85 -18.38
N GLY A 125 -14.69 0.42 -18.02
CA GLY A 125 -15.36 1.43 -18.84
C GLY A 125 -14.61 1.73 -20.14
N ALA A 126 -13.27 1.69 -20.12
CA ALA A 126 -12.44 1.85 -21.32
C ALA A 126 -12.46 0.65 -22.29
N LYS A 127 -13.19 -0.43 -21.98
CA LYS A 127 -13.35 -1.61 -22.86
C LYS A 127 -14.68 -1.63 -23.64
N ASN A 128 -15.54 -0.63 -23.45
CA ASN A 128 -16.80 -0.44 -24.19
C ASN A 128 -16.73 0.83 -25.05
#